data_AF-A0A1N7LXF7-F1
#
_entry.id   AF-A0A1N7LXF7-F1
#
_cell.length_a   1.000
_cell.length_b   1.000
_cell.length_c   1.000
_cell.angle_alpha   90.00
_cell.angle_beta   90.00
_cell.angle_gamma   90.00
#
_symmetry.space_group_name_H-M   'P 1'
#
loop_
_entity.id
_entity.type
_entity.pdbx_description
1 polymer ?
#
loop_
_entity_poly.entity_id
_entity_poly.type
_entity_poly.pdbx_seq_one_letter_code
_entity_poly.pdbx_strand_id
1 'polypeptide(L)'
;MEHIYSDTEVEFAQYIKENPPQKIWYEYIDYVFDYGSFYFKIECTLEDVDSPHIYSEAVIGKLTKYKEAFVAEEHTKLVCQDKKIEKIFISRAVLHFSIYDEFSKTKQFLNKARQKLKTFLTRKKDPLGDMFAKSAGMYNTFVNHPQSTEAKNTDPKYSNLIDCGLLIRVEGKFLKAFVEENGYGFQIWDDKYFFDKIELKEIYQQYELIEI
;
A
#
# COMPACT_ATOMS: atom_id res chain seq x y z
N MET A 1 10.91 10.09 7.16
CA MET A 1 9.75 10.99 6.91
C MET A 1 8.51 10.45 7.62
N GLU A 2 7.49 11.28 7.86
CA GLU A 2 6.21 10.85 8.41
C GLU A 2 5.07 11.19 7.45
N HIS A 3 4.31 10.18 7.05
CA HIS A 3 3.10 10.31 6.24
C HIS A 3 1.92 9.75 7.03
N ILE A 4 1.53 10.50 8.05
CA ILE A 4 0.40 10.17 8.91
C ILE A 4 -0.85 10.92 8.42
N TYR A 5 -2.01 10.33 8.68
CA TYR A 5 -3.29 10.97 8.36
C TYR A 5 -3.40 12.33 9.01
N SER A 6 -3.86 13.30 8.22
CA SER A 6 -4.23 14.61 8.72
C SER A 6 -5.46 14.54 9.64
N ASP A 7 -5.67 15.57 10.48
CA ASP A 7 -6.87 15.69 11.31
C ASP A 7 -8.15 15.55 10.48
N THR A 8 -8.16 16.11 9.27
CA THR A 8 -9.31 16.01 8.34
C THR A 8 -9.55 14.57 7.87
N GLU A 9 -8.50 13.79 7.59
CA GLU A 9 -8.65 12.37 7.21
C GLU A 9 -9.13 11.54 8.41
N VAL A 10 -8.64 11.83 9.61
CA VAL A 10 -9.14 11.21 10.84
C VAL A 10 -10.61 11.54 11.07
N GLU A 11 -11.03 12.79 10.86
CA GLU A 11 -12.44 13.20 10.92
C GLU A 11 -13.31 12.47 9.89
N PHE A 12 -12.82 12.25 8.67
CA PHE A 12 -13.54 11.49 7.66
C PHE A 12 -13.69 10.02 8.05
N ALA A 13 -12.64 9.40 8.57
CA ALA A 13 -12.70 8.02 9.04
C ALA A 13 -13.65 7.89 10.25
N GLN A 14 -13.62 8.85 11.19
CA GLN A 14 -14.59 8.93 12.28
C GLN A 14 -16.03 9.04 11.75
N TYR A 15 -16.26 9.89 10.75
CA TYR A 15 -17.58 10.02 10.12
C TYR A 15 -18.06 8.69 9.54
N ILE A 16 -17.19 7.95 8.84
CA ILE A 16 -17.52 6.63 8.28
C ILE A 16 -17.92 5.64 9.37
N LYS A 17 -17.23 5.65 10.52
CA LYS A 17 -17.54 4.81 11.68
C LYS A 17 -18.91 5.16 12.30
N GLU A 18 -19.18 6.45 12.51
CA GLU A 18 -20.40 6.92 13.19
C GLU A 18 -21.64 6.90 12.30
N ASN A 19 -21.44 7.07 11.00
CA ASN A 19 -22.49 7.12 9.99
C ASN A 19 -22.16 6.06 8.94
N PRO A 20 -22.64 4.81 9.09
CA PRO A 20 -22.36 3.78 8.11
C PRO A 20 -22.82 4.20 6.70
N PRO A 21 -21.98 4.01 5.66
CA PRO A 21 -22.35 4.32 4.29
C PRO A 21 -23.50 3.42 3.82
N GLN A 22 -24.28 3.90 2.85
CA GLN A 22 -25.33 3.10 2.22
C GLN A 22 -24.69 1.94 1.44
N LYS A 23 -23.59 2.20 0.73
CA LYS A 23 -22.88 1.21 -0.05
C LYS A 23 -21.38 1.37 0.09
N ILE A 24 -20.67 0.26 0.03
CA ILE A 24 -19.22 0.24 -0.17
C ILE A 24 -18.97 -0.37 -1.54
N TRP A 25 -18.22 0.35 -2.36
CA TRP A 25 -17.81 -0.08 -3.68
C TRP A 25 -16.31 -0.30 -3.73
N TYR A 26 -15.89 -1.21 -4.59
CA TYR A 26 -14.51 -1.37 -4.99
C TYR A 26 -14.37 -0.93 -6.44
N GLU A 27 -13.50 0.03 -6.68
CA GLU A 27 -13.26 0.64 -7.99
C GLU A 27 -11.81 0.40 -8.38
N TYR A 28 -11.58 -0.66 -9.16
CA TYR A 28 -10.29 -1.12 -9.68
C TYR A 28 -9.24 -1.45 -8.60
N ILE A 29 -8.78 -0.45 -7.84
CA ILE A 29 -7.78 -0.52 -6.78
C ILE A 29 -8.14 0.31 -5.54
N ASP A 30 -9.29 1.00 -5.56
CA ASP A 30 -9.74 1.93 -4.53
C ASP A 30 -11.05 1.47 -3.87
N TYR A 31 -11.36 1.99 -2.67
CA TYR A 31 -12.67 1.81 -2.05
C TYR A 31 -13.45 3.12 -1.98
N VAL A 32 -14.75 3.03 -2.23
CA VAL A 32 -15.70 4.16 -2.16
C VAL A 32 -16.76 3.86 -1.10
N PHE A 33 -16.94 4.80 -0.16
CA PHE A 33 -17.97 4.79 0.87
C PHE A 33 -19.08 5.77 0.47
N ASP A 34 -20.16 5.23 -0.07
CA ASP A 34 -21.24 5.97 -0.76
C ASP A 34 -22.42 6.28 0.18
N TYR A 35 -22.78 7.57 0.26
CA TYR A 35 -23.89 8.10 1.06
C TYR A 35 -25.05 8.63 0.19
N GLY A 36 -25.04 8.31 -1.11
CA GLY A 36 -26.04 8.70 -2.09
C GLY A 36 -25.89 10.13 -2.63
N SER A 37 -25.65 11.13 -1.78
CA SER A 37 -25.47 12.53 -2.19
C SER A 37 -24.02 13.01 -2.19
N PHE A 38 -23.14 12.25 -1.54
CA PHE A 38 -21.70 12.48 -1.45
C PHE A 38 -21.03 11.12 -1.19
N TYR A 39 -19.71 11.06 -1.32
CA TYR A 39 -18.96 9.86 -0.94
C TYR A 39 -17.59 10.21 -0.35
N PHE A 40 -17.02 9.28 0.40
CA PHE A 40 -15.59 9.25 0.68
C PHE A 40 -14.92 8.23 -0.22
N LYS A 41 -13.72 8.51 -0.67
CA LYS A 41 -12.88 7.55 -1.39
C LYS A 41 -11.56 7.44 -0.65
N ILE A 42 -11.13 6.20 -0.42
CA ILE A 42 -9.75 5.93 -0.05
C ILE A 42 -9.03 5.49 -1.31
N GLU A 43 -7.98 6.22 -1.68
CA GLU A 43 -7.28 6.09 -2.97
C GLU A 43 -5.79 5.87 -2.76
N CYS A 44 -5.17 5.04 -3.60
CA CYS A 44 -3.73 4.84 -3.55
C CYS A 44 -3.00 6.06 -4.15
N THR A 45 -2.08 6.64 -3.39
CA THR A 45 -1.25 7.77 -3.81
C THR A 45 0.23 7.50 -3.54
N LEU A 46 1.10 8.17 -4.30
CA LEU A 46 2.55 8.08 -4.17
C LEU A 46 3.06 9.30 -3.41
N GLU A 47 3.85 9.06 -2.38
CA GLU A 47 4.50 10.10 -1.59
C GLU A 47 6.03 9.91 -1.60
N ASP A 48 6.75 11.03 -1.63
CA ASP A 48 8.20 11.05 -1.51
C ASP A 48 8.63 10.44 -0.16
N VAL A 49 9.77 9.76 -0.11
CA VAL A 49 10.27 9.14 1.13
C VAL A 49 11.76 9.37 1.33
N ASP A 50 12.18 9.30 2.58
CA ASP A 50 13.60 9.22 2.88
C ASP A 50 14.11 7.84 2.49
N SER A 51 14.95 7.81 1.45
CA SER A 51 15.52 6.60 0.89
C SER A 51 16.94 6.87 0.40
N PRO A 52 17.81 5.85 0.38
CA PRO A 52 19.08 5.94 -0.33
C PRO A 52 18.91 6.10 -1.86
N HIS A 53 17.70 5.96 -2.40
CA HIS A 53 17.39 6.14 -3.82
C HIS A 53 16.42 7.29 -4.05
N ILE A 54 16.80 8.17 -4.98
CA ILE A 54 16.04 9.38 -5.36
C ILE A 54 14.70 9.12 -6.06
N TYR A 55 14.34 7.86 -6.30
CA TYR A 55 13.11 7.44 -6.97
C TYR A 55 12.30 6.44 -6.13
N SER A 56 12.60 6.34 -4.83
CA SER A 56 11.75 5.56 -3.93
C SER A 56 10.55 6.39 -3.54
N GLU A 57 9.40 5.72 -3.45
CA GLU A 57 8.12 6.33 -3.07
C GLU A 57 7.44 5.39 -2.07
N ALA A 58 6.69 5.98 -1.15
CA ALA A 58 5.70 5.27 -0.36
C ALA A 58 4.39 5.26 -1.14
N VAL A 59 3.73 4.11 -1.16
CA VAL A 59 2.33 4.01 -1.56
C VAL A 59 1.49 4.11 -0.29
N ILE A 60 0.60 5.09 -0.21
CA ILE A 60 -0.30 5.31 0.93
C ILE A 60 -1.76 5.34 0.48
N GLY A 61 -2.67 5.00 1.38
CA GLY A 61 -4.10 5.17 1.17
C GLY A 61 -4.55 6.55 1.65
N LYS A 62 -4.91 7.45 0.74
CA LYS A 62 -5.38 8.80 1.07
C LYS A 62 -6.90 8.84 1.16
N LEU A 63 -7.45 9.47 2.19
CA LEU A 63 -8.91 9.56 2.37
C LEU A 63 -9.46 10.93 1.95
N THR A 64 -10.26 10.95 0.89
CA THR A 64 -10.80 12.19 0.29
C THR A 64 -12.33 12.20 0.31
N LYS A 65 -12.93 13.37 0.60
CA LYS A 65 -14.38 13.60 0.48
C LYS A 65 -14.74 14.23 -0.85
N TYR A 66 -15.72 13.64 -1.54
CA TYR A 66 -16.28 14.15 -2.79
C TYR A 66 -17.73 14.60 -2.55
N LYS A 67 -18.04 15.86 -2.89
CA LYS A 67 -19.33 16.52 -2.59
C LYS A 67 -20.38 16.29 -3.69
N GLU A 68 -20.32 15.15 -4.36
CA GLU A 68 -21.23 14.76 -5.43
C GLU A 68 -21.62 13.30 -5.28
N ALA A 69 -22.73 12.91 -5.92
CA ALA A 69 -23.17 11.52 -5.90
C ALA A 69 -22.17 10.62 -6.64
N PHE A 70 -21.84 9.47 -6.07
CA PHE A 70 -21.01 8.48 -6.74
C PHE A 70 -21.77 7.84 -7.91
N VAL A 71 -21.12 7.70 -9.06
CA VAL A 71 -21.66 7.02 -10.24
C VAL A 71 -20.79 5.81 -10.53
N ALA A 72 -21.30 4.62 -10.27
CA ALA A 72 -20.58 3.38 -10.53
C ALA A 72 -20.34 3.17 -12.03
N GLU A 73 -19.10 2.83 -12.39
CA GLU A 73 -18.69 2.51 -13.76
C GLU A 73 -18.77 1.00 -14.02
N GLU A 74 -18.50 0.58 -15.27
CA GLU A 74 -18.61 -0.82 -15.72
C GLU A 74 -17.77 -1.81 -14.88
N HIS A 75 -16.64 -1.36 -14.33
CA HIS A 75 -15.71 -2.19 -13.57
C HIS A 75 -15.86 -2.05 -12.05
N THR A 76 -16.74 -1.18 -11.58
CA THR A 76 -17.02 -1.01 -10.16
C THR A 76 -17.77 -2.23 -9.62
N LYS A 77 -17.34 -2.74 -8.47
CA LYS A 77 -17.95 -3.90 -7.79
C LYS A 77 -18.60 -3.46 -6.49
N LEU A 78 -19.85 -3.89 -6.27
CA LEU A 78 -20.51 -3.69 -4.98
C LEU A 78 -19.90 -4.64 -3.96
N VAL A 79 -19.27 -4.09 -2.92
CA VAL A 79 -18.65 -4.87 -1.84
C VAL A 79 -19.71 -5.24 -0.80
N CYS A 80 -20.45 -4.24 -0.33
CA CYS A 80 -21.59 -4.44 0.55
C CYS A 80 -22.55 -3.26 0.53
N GLN A 81 -23.76 -3.47 1.05
CA GLN A 81 -24.81 -2.47 1.13
C GLN A 81 -25.49 -2.56 2.51
N ASP A 82 -25.80 -1.40 3.08
CA ASP A 82 -26.53 -1.19 4.34
C ASP A 82 -25.97 -2.03 5.50
N LYS A 83 -24.63 -2.13 5.56
CA LYS A 83 -23.92 -2.90 6.57
C LYS A 83 -23.44 -2.03 7.72
N LYS A 84 -23.53 -2.57 8.93
CA LYS A 84 -23.00 -1.90 10.13
C LYS A 84 -21.47 -1.93 10.14
N ILE A 85 -20.87 -0.76 10.26
CA ILE A 85 -19.45 -0.61 10.61
C ILE A 85 -19.31 -0.71 12.14
N GLU A 86 -18.51 -1.66 12.60
CA GLU A 86 -18.30 -1.95 14.02
C GLU A 86 -17.08 -1.22 14.57
N LYS A 87 -15.98 -1.20 13.80
CA LYS A 87 -14.71 -0.56 14.15
C LYS A 87 -13.98 -0.10 12.90
N ILE A 88 -13.18 0.95 13.04
CA ILE A 88 -12.20 1.38 12.04
C ILE A 88 -10.85 1.50 12.73
N PHE A 89 -9.82 1.01 12.08
CA PHE A 89 -8.44 1.16 12.52
C PHE A 89 -7.64 1.84 11.42
N ILE A 90 -6.77 2.78 11.79
CA ILE A 90 -5.69 3.24 10.93
C ILE A 90 -4.62 2.16 10.93
N SER A 91 -4.23 1.68 9.75
CA SER A 91 -3.14 0.71 9.58
C SER A 91 -1.84 1.46 9.39
N ARG A 92 -0.97 1.46 10.41
CA ARG A 92 0.30 2.18 10.43
C ARG A 92 1.50 1.23 10.36
N ALA A 93 2.51 1.57 9.56
CA ALA A 93 3.74 0.80 9.49
C ALA A 93 4.98 1.68 9.40
N VAL A 94 6.14 1.09 9.66
CA VAL A 94 7.44 1.67 9.31
C VAL A 94 7.92 1.04 8.01
N LEU A 95 8.06 1.87 6.98
CA LEU A 95 8.62 1.55 5.69
C LEU A 95 10.11 1.86 5.69
N HIS A 96 10.95 0.84 5.56
CA HIS A 96 12.41 0.97 5.55
C HIS A 96 13.01 0.52 4.22
N PHE A 97 13.86 1.37 3.64
CA PHE A 97 14.59 1.09 2.41
C PHE A 97 16.04 0.68 2.71
N SER A 98 16.41 -0.55 2.33
CA SER A 98 17.75 -1.09 2.57
C SER A 98 18.54 -1.27 1.27
N ILE A 99 19.86 -1.07 1.37
CA ILE A 99 20.82 -1.39 0.31
C ILE A 99 21.54 -2.69 0.69
N TYR A 100 21.38 -3.73 -0.12
CA TYR A 100 22.15 -4.96 0.01
C TYR A 100 23.50 -4.89 -0.67
N ASP A 101 23.55 -4.33 -1.89
CA ASP A 101 24.77 -4.19 -2.67
C ASP A 101 24.61 -3.04 -3.66
N GLU A 102 25.52 -2.08 -3.62
CA GLU A 102 25.59 -1.00 -4.61
C GLU A 102 26.65 -1.35 -5.66
N PHE A 103 26.24 -1.47 -6.91
CA PHE A 103 27.14 -1.90 -7.97
C PHE A 103 28.04 -0.74 -8.40
N SER A 104 29.35 -0.92 -8.29
CA SER A 104 30.32 0.00 -8.89
C SER A 104 30.10 0.15 -10.40
N LYS A 105 30.54 1.29 -10.98
CA LYS A 105 30.46 1.52 -12.43
C LYS A 105 31.11 0.39 -13.24
N THR A 106 32.19 -0.20 -12.72
CA THR A 106 32.86 -1.36 -13.33
C THR A 106 31.97 -2.60 -13.31
N LYS A 107 31.31 -2.92 -12.19
CA LYS A 107 30.38 -4.05 -12.09
C LYS A 107 29.18 -3.86 -13.02
N GLN A 108 28.61 -2.66 -13.07
CA GLN A 108 27.53 -2.32 -14.01
C GLN A 108 27.95 -2.50 -15.47
N PHE A 109 29.16 -2.04 -15.84
CA PHE A 109 29.71 -2.24 -17.18
C PHE A 109 29.89 -3.72 -17.51
N LEU A 110 30.47 -4.51 -16.59
CA LEU A 110 30.66 -5.94 -16.77
C LEU A 110 29.33 -6.69 -16.92
N ASN A 111 28.30 -6.32 -16.16
CA ASN A 111 26.96 -6.92 -16.27
C ASN A 111 26.36 -6.65 -17.66
N LYS A 112 26.44 -5.41 -18.17
CA LYS A 112 26.01 -5.05 -19.53
C LYS A 112 26.78 -5.82 -20.61
N ALA A 113 28.10 -5.95 -20.46
CA ALA A 113 28.93 -6.68 -21.40
C ALA A 113 28.60 -8.18 -21.42
N ARG A 114 28.45 -8.80 -20.25
CA ARG A 114 28.06 -10.22 -20.11
C ARG A 114 26.69 -10.50 -20.73
N GLN A 115 25.72 -9.62 -20.50
CA GLN A 115 24.38 -9.76 -21.07
C GLN A 115 24.41 -9.65 -22.60
N LYS A 116 25.11 -8.65 -23.16
CA LYS A 116 25.29 -8.53 -24.62
C LYS A 116 25.93 -9.79 -25.22
N LEU A 117 26.95 -10.34 -24.58
CA LEU A 117 27.60 -11.58 -25.03
C LEU A 117 26.63 -12.77 -24.98
N LYS A 118 25.85 -12.91 -23.91
CA LYS A 118 24.82 -13.95 -23.77
C LYS A 118 23.76 -13.85 -24.86
N THR A 119 23.21 -12.66 -25.10
CA THR A 119 22.23 -12.42 -26.18
C THR A 119 22.83 -12.72 -27.55
N PHE A 120 24.09 -12.36 -27.79
CA PHE A 120 24.78 -12.67 -29.05
C PHE A 120 24.97 -14.19 -29.26
N LEU A 121 25.44 -14.91 -28.25
CA LEU A 121 25.67 -16.36 -28.31
C LEU A 121 24.36 -17.14 -28.45
N THR A 122 23.32 -16.74 -27.72
CA THR A 122 22.03 -17.45 -27.72
C THR A 122 21.11 -17.04 -28.86
N ARG A 123 21.35 -15.87 -29.49
CA ARG A 123 20.49 -15.23 -30.50
C ARG A 123 19.03 -15.05 -30.06
N LYS A 124 18.76 -15.08 -28.75
CA LYS A 124 17.42 -14.89 -28.17
C LYS A 124 17.38 -13.56 -27.41
N LYS A 125 16.25 -12.85 -27.51
CA LYS A 125 15.99 -11.70 -26.64
C LYS A 125 15.81 -12.19 -25.20
N ASP A 126 16.43 -11.50 -24.26
CA ASP A 126 16.32 -11.78 -22.82
C ASP A 126 16.03 -10.48 -22.07
N PRO A 127 14.75 -10.03 -22.10
CA PRO A 127 14.36 -8.74 -21.52
C PRO A 127 14.67 -8.63 -20.03
N LEU A 128 14.51 -9.72 -19.27
CA LEU A 128 14.82 -9.75 -17.85
C LEU A 128 16.32 -9.59 -17.61
N GLY A 129 17.16 -10.33 -18.35
CA GLY A 129 18.60 -10.15 -18.29
C GLY A 129 19.04 -8.72 -18.65
N ASP A 130 18.38 -8.09 -19.61
CA ASP A 130 18.63 -6.69 -19.99
C ASP A 130 18.24 -5.70 -18.89
N MET A 131 17.17 -5.97 -18.15
CA MET A 131 16.77 -5.19 -16.96
C MET A 131 17.81 -5.34 -15.85
N PHE A 132 18.18 -6.57 -15.47
CA PHE A 132 19.17 -6.81 -14.42
C PHE A 132 20.55 -6.24 -14.76
N ALA A 133 20.96 -6.29 -16.03
CA ALA A 133 22.22 -5.73 -16.49
C ALA A 133 22.29 -4.19 -16.35
N LYS A 134 21.14 -3.53 -16.29
CA LYS A 134 21.03 -2.08 -16.08
C LYS A 134 20.87 -1.68 -14.62
N SER A 135 20.68 -2.64 -13.70
CA SER A 135 20.52 -2.34 -12.28
C SER A 135 21.76 -1.65 -11.70
N ALA A 136 21.54 -0.67 -10.82
CA ALA A 136 22.57 0.01 -10.06
C ALA A 136 22.94 -0.72 -8.75
N GLY A 137 22.17 -1.74 -8.37
CA GLY A 137 22.38 -2.48 -7.13
C GLY A 137 21.28 -3.48 -6.82
N MET A 138 21.27 -3.94 -5.57
CA MET A 138 20.23 -4.75 -4.98
C MET A 138 19.66 -4.02 -3.77
N TYR A 139 18.37 -3.80 -3.81
CA TYR A 139 17.64 -2.99 -2.84
C TYR A 139 16.42 -3.76 -2.39
N ASN A 140 15.96 -3.49 -1.19
CA ASN A 140 14.72 -4.05 -0.71
C ASN A 140 13.98 -3.08 0.19
N THR A 141 12.67 -3.20 0.15
CA THR A 141 11.75 -2.43 0.97
C THR A 141 11.14 -3.36 2.00
N PHE A 142 11.14 -2.92 3.25
CA PHE A 142 10.59 -3.68 4.37
C PHE A 142 9.46 -2.90 5.00
N VAL A 143 8.34 -3.57 5.23
CA VAL A 143 7.22 -3.08 6.03
C VAL A 143 7.29 -3.76 7.38
N ASN A 144 7.47 -2.97 8.44
CA ASN A 144 7.61 -3.47 9.79
C ASN A 144 6.61 -2.80 10.72
N HIS A 145 6.17 -3.54 11.74
CA HIS A 145 5.37 -2.96 12.81
C HIS A 145 6.24 -1.91 13.53
N PRO A 146 5.73 -0.69 13.81
CA PRO A 146 6.52 0.39 14.41
C PRO A 146 7.24 0.00 15.71
N GLN A 147 6.63 -0.86 16.51
CA GLN A 147 7.19 -1.36 17.78
C GLN A 147 8.08 -2.62 17.67
N SER A 148 8.25 -3.18 16.48
CA SER A 148 9.04 -4.40 16.24
C SER A 148 10.54 -4.18 16.54
N THR A 149 11.25 -5.27 16.79
CA THR A 149 12.71 -5.21 17.01
C THR A 149 13.43 -4.83 15.72
N GLU A 150 12.91 -5.31 14.60
CA GLU A 150 13.35 -5.01 13.24
C GLU A 150 13.30 -3.50 13.00
N ALA A 151 12.14 -2.86 13.20
CA ALA A 151 11.99 -1.41 13.03
C ALA A 151 12.97 -0.60 13.90
N LYS A 152 13.16 -1.01 15.16
CA LYS A 152 14.07 -0.33 16.11
C LYS A 152 15.56 -0.44 15.73
N ASN A 153 15.92 -1.47 14.96
CA ASN A 153 17.29 -1.72 14.51
C ASN A 153 17.58 -1.20 13.10
N THR A 154 16.60 -0.59 12.42
CA THR A 154 16.80 0.04 11.11
C THR A 154 17.50 1.39 11.23
N ASP A 155 18.14 1.85 10.15
CA ASP A 155 18.69 3.22 10.09
C ASP A 155 17.52 4.21 10.05
N PRO A 156 17.33 5.06 11.08
CA PRO A 156 16.21 6.00 11.13
C PRO A 156 16.22 6.98 9.96
N LYS A 157 17.37 7.18 9.29
CA LYS A 157 17.48 8.04 8.11
C LYS A 157 16.68 7.51 6.92
N TYR A 158 16.48 6.20 6.79
CA TYR A 158 15.77 5.58 5.66
C TYR A 158 14.50 4.88 6.07
N SER A 159 13.99 5.24 7.26
CA SER A 159 12.77 4.72 7.85
C SER A 159 11.69 5.78 7.82
N ASN A 160 10.52 5.39 7.32
CA ASN A 160 9.40 6.28 7.09
C ASN A 160 8.17 5.72 7.81
N LEU A 161 7.61 6.48 8.73
CA LEU A 161 6.38 6.10 9.42
C LEU A 161 5.20 6.50 8.54
N ILE A 162 4.35 5.55 8.16
CA ILE A 162 3.29 5.76 7.18
C ILE A 162 1.96 5.20 7.66
N ASP A 163 0.89 5.95 7.43
CA ASP A 163 -0.48 5.46 7.51
C ASP A 163 -0.87 4.89 6.14
N CYS A 164 -0.96 3.56 6.06
CA CYS A 164 -1.15 2.84 4.81
C CYS A 164 -2.61 2.83 4.34
N GLY A 165 -3.55 3.19 5.22
CA GLY A 165 -4.97 3.15 4.94
C GLY A 165 -5.80 2.74 6.16
N LEU A 166 -6.98 2.16 5.90
CA LEU A 166 -7.91 1.71 6.93
C LEU A 166 -8.12 0.18 6.94
N LEU A 167 -8.14 -0.41 8.12
CA LEU A 167 -8.73 -1.74 8.36
C LEU A 167 -10.11 -1.55 9.00
N ILE A 168 -11.16 -2.05 8.35
CA ILE A 168 -12.55 -1.77 8.75
C ILE A 168 -13.23 -3.06 9.15
N ARG A 169 -13.84 -3.09 10.33
CA ARG A 169 -14.64 -4.23 10.78
C ARG A 169 -16.12 -4.00 10.45
N VAL A 170 -16.69 -4.86 9.61
CA VAL A 170 -18.08 -4.83 9.15
C VAL A 170 -18.73 -6.16 9.49
N GLU A 171 -19.76 -6.14 10.35
CA GLU A 171 -20.49 -7.33 10.80
C GLU A 171 -19.60 -8.54 11.18
N GLY A 172 -18.58 -8.31 12.01
CA GLY A 172 -17.65 -9.35 12.47
C GLY A 172 -16.53 -9.73 11.51
N LYS A 173 -16.56 -9.29 10.24
CA LYS A 173 -15.50 -9.50 9.25
C LYS A 173 -14.70 -8.23 8.99
N PHE A 174 -13.57 -8.36 8.33
CA PHE A 174 -12.67 -7.24 8.08
C PHE A 174 -12.51 -6.94 6.59
N LEU A 175 -12.61 -5.66 6.25
CA LEU A 175 -12.28 -5.11 4.94
C LEU A 175 -10.90 -4.46 5.02
N LYS A 176 -9.98 -4.88 4.15
CA LYS A 176 -8.63 -4.31 4.03
C LYS A 176 -8.66 -3.16 3.02
N ALA A 177 -8.83 -1.94 3.49
CA ALA A 177 -8.77 -0.72 2.67
C ALA A 177 -7.46 0.03 2.94
N PHE A 178 -6.34 -0.68 2.85
CA PHE A 178 -5.01 -0.13 3.06
C PHE A 178 -3.99 -0.83 2.17
N VAL A 179 -2.87 -0.14 1.94
CA VAL A 179 -1.76 -0.63 1.13
C VAL A 179 -0.97 -1.69 1.89
N GLU A 180 -0.71 -2.82 1.23
CA GLU A 180 0.14 -3.90 1.73
C GLU A 180 1.49 -3.91 1.00
N GLU A 181 2.58 -4.10 1.74
CA GLU A 181 3.95 -4.28 1.21
C GLU A 181 4.45 -3.13 0.31
N ASN A 182 3.91 -1.92 0.46
CA ASN A 182 4.18 -0.78 -0.43
C ASN A 182 3.83 -1.07 -1.91
N GLY A 183 2.90 -2.00 -2.14
CA GLY A 183 2.37 -2.33 -3.46
C GLY A 183 1.27 -1.36 -3.88
N TYR A 184 1.20 -1.02 -5.17
CA TYR A 184 0.18 -0.11 -5.66
C TYR A 184 -1.20 -0.80 -5.73
N GLY A 185 -2.20 -0.21 -5.07
CA GLY A 185 -3.59 -0.68 -5.04
C GLY A 185 -3.94 -1.53 -3.82
N PHE A 186 -5.23 -1.58 -3.48
CA PHE A 186 -5.72 -2.47 -2.43
C PHE A 186 -5.87 -3.89 -2.99
N GLN A 187 -5.04 -4.81 -2.50
CA GLN A 187 -4.96 -6.14 -3.08
C GLN A 187 -6.25 -6.94 -2.84
N ILE A 188 -6.90 -7.34 -3.93
CA ILE A 188 -8.04 -8.26 -3.93
C ILE A 188 -7.70 -9.49 -4.75
N TRP A 189 -7.75 -10.64 -4.10
CA TRP A 189 -7.57 -11.95 -4.73
C TRP A 189 -8.92 -12.64 -4.83
N ASP A 190 -9.26 -13.13 -6.03
CA ASP A 190 -10.48 -13.89 -6.31
C ASP A 190 -11.77 -13.21 -5.79
N ASP A 191 -11.89 -11.89 -5.95
CA ASP A 191 -13.03 -11.09 -5.48
C ASP A 191 -13.32 -11.25 -3.97
N LYS A 192 -12.29 -11.58 -3.17
CA LYS A 192 -12.42 -11.71 -1.71
C LYS A 192 -12.18 -10.35 -1.02
N TYR A 193 -13.28 -9.68 -0.69
CA TYR A 193 -13.25 -8.39 0.02
C TYR A 193 -13.15 -8.51 1.55
N PHE A 194 -13.78 -9.54 2.13
CA PHE A 194 -13.90 -9.69 3.58
C PHE A 194 -13.07 -10.87 4.11
N PHE A 195 -12.37 -10.62 5.20
CA PHE A 195 -11.45 -11.54 5.85
C PHE A 195 -11.86 -11.81 7.29
N ASP A 196 -11.66 -13.05 7.73
CA ASP A 196 -11.82 -13.40 9.15
C ASP A 196 -10.57 -13.00 9.94
N LYS A 197 -10.73 -12.77 11.25
CA LYS A 197 -9.62 -12.36 12.12
C LYS A 197 -8.39 -13.27 12.03
N ILE A 198 -8.61 -14.58 11.86
CA ILE A 198 -7.53 -15.57 11.78
C ILE A 198 -6.65 -15.37 10.53
N GLU A 199 -7.22 -14.84 9.45
CA GLU A 199 -6.54 -14.57 8.19
C GLU A 199 -5.70 -13.30 8.24
N LEU A 200 -5.92 -12.44 9.24
CA LEU A 200 -5.21 -11.19 9.42
C LEU A 200 -3.98 -11.30 10.33
N LYS A 201 -3.56 -12.52 10.69
CA LYS A 201 -2.44 -12.73 11.62
C LYS A 201 -1.18 -11.97 11.22
N GLU A 202 -0.82 -11.98 9.94
CA GLU A 202 0.37 -11.29 9.43
C GLU A 202 0.20 -9.77 9.47
N ILE A 203 -1.01 -9.27 9.22
CA ILE A 203 -1.33 -7.83 9.36
C ILE A 203 -1.09 -7.36 10.80
N TYR A 204 -1.58 -8.11 11.79
CA TYR A 204 -1.35 -7.78 13.21
C TYR A 204 0.14 -7.83 13.61
N GLN A 205 0.98 -8.52 12.84
CA GLN A 205 2.43 -8.60 13.10
C GLN A 205 3.21 -7.48 12.40
N GLN A 206 2.72 -6.97 11.28
CA GLN A 206 3.41 -5.99 10.43
C GLN A 206 2.89 -4.56 10.58
N TYR A 207 1.64 -4.38 11.03
CA TYR A 207 1.00 -3.06 11.12
C TYR A 207 0.54 -2.80 12.55
N GLU A 208 0.80 -1.59 13.03
CA GLU A 208 0.11 -1.04 14.19
C GLU A 208 -1.31 -0.66 13.78
N LEU A 209 -2.29 -1.09 14.55
CA LEU A 209 -3.71 -0.83 14.29
C LEU A 209 -4.23 0.15 15.33
N ILE A 210 -4.39 1.41 14.93
CA ILE A 210 -4.83 2.49 15.81
C ILE A 210 -6.35 2.59 15.69
N GLU A 211 -7.07 2.20 16.74
CA GLU A 211 -8.54 2.30 16.76
C GLU A 211 -8.95 3.77 16.78
N ILE A 212 -9.76 4.15 15.80
CA ILE A 212 -10.52 5.41 15.74
C ILE A 212 -11.82 5.18 16.52
#